data_AF-A0A1G3L1Y0-F1
#
_entry.id   AF-A0A1G3L1Y0-F1
#
_cell.length_a   1.000
_cell.length_b   1.000
_cell.length_c   1.000
_cell.angle_alpha   90.00
_cell.angle_beta   90.00
_cell.angle_gamma   90.00
#
_symmetry.space_group_name_H-M   'P 1'
#
loop_
_entity.id
_entity.type
_entity.pdbx_description
1 polymer ?
#
loop_
_entity_poly.entity_id
_entity_poly.type
_entity_poly.pdbx_seq_one_letter_code
_entity_poly.pdbx_strand_id
1 'polypeptide(L)'
;MDSLTEKVLHFKNTGEGQTELFSQIRILIYFFPRKCGGWNAEDSSDFFCFFQDRISRIIARFTYQGKSFSSYLSSCIRFQMICFQRQAIKAREHRECLCREEEAAAEEITYNYSKKTLKF
;
A
#
# COMPACT_ATOMS: atom_id res chain seq x y z
N MET A 1 5.54 -29.03 -3.96
CA MET A 1 4.76 -28.11 -3.12
C MET A 1 5.74 -27.31 -2.29
N ASP A 2 5.52 -26.02 -2.01
CA ASP A 2 6.45 -25.26 -1.16
C ASP A 2 5.97 -25.23 0.29
N SER A 3 6.91 -25.08 1.23
CA SER A 3 6.65 -25.11 2.68
C SER A 3 5.61 -24.07 3.11
N LEU A 4 5.56 -22.91 2.44
CA LEU A 4 4.59 -21.87 2.76
C LEU A 4 3.16 -22.26 2.35
N THR A 5 3.00 -22.95 1.22
CA THR A 5 1.70 -23.49 0.79
C THR A 5 1.18 -24.50 1.79
N GLU A 6 2.03 -25.42 2.27
CA GLU A 6 1.66 -26.42 3.25
C GLU A 6 1.17 -25.77 4.56
N LYS A 7 1.87 -24.74 5.05
CA LYS A 7 1.46 -23.98 6.24
C LYS A 7 0.13 -23.26 6.04
N VAL A 8 -0.12 -22.69 4.86
CA VAL A 8 -1.40 -22.05 4.55
C VAL A 8 -2.54 -23.07 4.55
N LEU A 9 -2.35 -24.23 3.92
CA LEU A 9 -3.38 -25.27 3.89
C LEU A 9 -3.63 -25.86 5.27
N HIS A 10 -2.57 -26.09 6.05
CA HIS A 10 -2.68 -26.52 7.44
C HIS A 10 -3.52 -25.53 8.25
N PHE A 11 -3.14 -24.24 8.23
CA PHE A 11 -3.89 -23.18 8.91
C PHE A 11 -5.35 -23.10 8.44
N LYS A 12 -5.63 -23.27 7.15
CA LYS A 12 -7.01 -23.24 6.64
C LYS A 12 -7.85 -24.44 7.11
N ASN A 13 -7.22 -25.59 7.38
CA ASN A 13 -7.90 -26.80 7.84
C ASN A 13 -8.08 -26.83 9.36
N THR A 14 -7.08 -26.39 10.13
CA THR A 14 -7.05 -26.54 11.59
C THR A 14 -7.23 -25.22 12.35
N GLY A 15 -6.96 -24.08 11.72
CA GLY A 15 -6.87 -22.77 12.37
C GLY A 15 -5.56 -22.54 13.14
N GLU A 16 -4.67 -23.53 13.21
CA GLU A 16 -3.46 -23.46 14.02
C GLU A 16 -2.27 -22.81 13.28
N GLY A 17 -1.29 -22.30 14.04
CA GLY A 17 -0.07 -21.74 13.48
C GLY A 17 -0.23 -20.34 12.86
N GLN A 18 -1.35 -19.66 13.15
CA GLN A 18 -1.66 -18.33 12.60
C GLN A 18 -0.52 -17.32 12.80
N THR A 19 -0.04 -17.16 14.03
CA THR A 19 0.97 -16.15 14.38
C THR A 19 2.26 -16.35 13.58
N GLU A 20 2.75 -17.59 13.49
CA GLU A 20 3.97 -17.92 12.75
C GLU A 20 3.78 -17.68 11.24
N LEU A 21 2.67 -18.16 10.68
CA LEU A 21 2.34 -17.99 9.27
C LEU A 21 2.23 -16.51 8.88
N PHE A 22 1.51 -15.72 9.67
CA PHE A 22 1.35 -14.30 9.42
C PHE A 22 2.68 -13.56 9.55
N SER A 23 3.52 -13.92 10.54
CA SER A 23 4.85 -13.34 10.69
C SER A 23 5.71 -13.60 9.46
N GLN A 24 5.74 -14.84 8.97
CA GLN A 24 6.47 -15.20 7.75
C GLN A 24 5.98 -14.42 6.53
N ILE A 25 4.66 -14.31 6.35
CA ILE A 25 4.08 -13.54 5.24
C ILE A 25 4.40 -12.04 5.36
N ARG A 26 4.33 -11.47 6.56
CA ARG A 26 4.67 -10.06 6.81
C ARG A 26 6.11 -9.75 6.44
N ILE A 27 7.06 -10.62 6.82
CA ILE A 27 8.47 -10.50 6.46
C ILE A 27 8.63 -10.52 4.93
N LEU A 28 7.95 -11.46 4.24
CA LEU A 28 7.99 -11.53 2.79
C LEU A 28 7.48 -10.24 2.14
N ILE A 29 6.34 -9.71 2.61
CA ILE A 29 5.75 -8.47 2.08
C ILE A 29 6.67 -7.28 2.30
N TYR A 30 7.29 -7.16 3.47
CA TYR A 30 8.18 -6.04 3.79
C TYR A 30 9.45 -6.04 2.92
N PHE A 31 10.05 -7.21 2.68
CA PHE A 31 11.30 -7.29 1.90
C PHE A 31 11.08 -7.38 0.38
N PHE A 32 9.90 -7.74 -0.09
CA PHE A 32 9.63 -7.94 -1.52
C PHE A 32 9.84 -6.67 -2.37
N PRO A 33 9.33 -5.48 -1.99
CA PRO A 33 9.56 -4.24 -2.73
C PRO A 33 11.04 -3.88 -2.88
N ARG A 34 11.83 -4.13 -1.83
CA ARG A 34 13.29 -3.91 -1.87
C ARG A 34 13.98 -4.85 -2.85
N LYS A 35 13.61 -6.13 -2.82
CA LYS A 35 14.23 -7.17 -3.67
C LYS A 35 13.83 -7.07 -5.14
N CYS A 36 12.58 -6.72 -5.43
CA CYS A 36 12.04 -6.80 -6.79
C CYS A 36 11.70 -5.44 -7.41
N GLY A 37 11.51 -4.39 -6.60
CA GLY A 37 11.11 -3.06 -7.06
C GLY A 37 12.17 -1.98 -6.87
N GLY A 38 13.28 -2.27 -6.18
CA GLY A 38 14.33 -1.29 -5.87
C GLY A 38 13.90 -0.23 -4.85
N TRP A 39 12.86 -0.50 -4.05
CA TRP A 39 12.33 0.46 -3.08
C TRP A 39 13.30 0.63 -1.90
N ASN A 40 13.31 1.83 -1.31
CA ASN A 40 14.07 2.09 -0.09
C ASN A 40 13.33 1.54 1.14
N ALA A 41 13.90 1.75 2.33
CA ALA A 41 13.32 1.25 3.57
C ALA A 41 11.99 1.95 3.93
N GLU A 42 11.89 3.27 3.71
CA GLU A 42 10.70 4.07 4.00
C GLU A 42 9.53 3.65 3.09
N ASP A 43 9.75 3.60 1.78
CA ASP A 43 8.75 3.17 0.81
C ASP A 43 8.23 1.76 1.12
N SER A 44 9.12 0.87 1.56
CA SER A 44 8.77 -0.50 1.94
C SER A 44 7.94 -0.56 3.22
N SER A 45 8.23 0.34 4.18
CA SER A 45 7.45 0.48 5.41
C SER A 45 6.04 1.00 5.10
N ASP A 46 5.93 2.04 4.28
CA ASP A 46 4.63 2.61 3.89
C ASP A 46 3.79 1.60 3.10
N PHE A 47 4.41 0.85 2.20
CA PHE A 47 3.76 -0.24 1.49
C PHE A 47 3.26 -1.33 2.43
N PHE A 48 4.09 -1.71 3.40
CA PHE A 48 3.73 -2.72 4.37
C PHE A 48 2.49 -2.29 5.17
N CYS A 49 2.45 -1.04 5.64
CA CYS A 49 1.29 -0.46 6.31
C CYS A 49 0.03 -0.49 5.43
N PHE A 50 0.17 -0.19 4.14
CA PHE A 50 -0.93 -0.28 3.18
C PHE A 50 -1.42 -1.73 2.93
N PHE A 51 -0.53 -2.71 2.99
CA PHE A 51 -0.82 -4.09 2.61
C PHE A 51 -1.28 -4.97 3.78
N GLN A 52 -0.81 -4.73 5.01
CA GLN A 52 -0.92 -5.68 6.13
C GLN A 52 -2.35 -6.15 6.42
N ASP A 53 -3.35 -5.28 6.29
CA ASP A 53 -4.76 -5.61 6.55
C ASP A 53 -5.36 -6.56 5.52
N ARG A 54 -4.68 -6.73 4.38
CA ARG A 54 -5.11 -7.60 3.28
C ARG A 54 -4.62 -9.04 3.44
N ILE A 55 -3.66 -9.29 4.35
CA ILE A 55 -3.02 -10.61 4.50
C ILE A 55 -4.06 -11.69 4.82
N SER A 56 -4.93 -11.45 5.79
CA SER A 56 -6.00 -12.39 6.17
C SER A 56 -6.91 -12.72 4.98
N ARG A 57 -7.27 -11.71 4.19
CA ARG A 57 -8.12 -11.86 3.01
C ARG A 57 -7.43 -12.65 1.90
N ILE A 58 -6.14 -12.45 1.69
CA ILE A 58 -5.33 -13.17 0.68
C ILE A 58 -5.25 -14.65 1.07
N ILE A 59 -4.96 -14.95 2.34
CA ILE A 59 -4.93 -16.33 2.85
C ILE A 59 -6.31 -16.98 2.69
N ALA A 60 -7.38 -16.30 3.08
CA ALA A 60 -8.74 -16.83 2.99
C ALA A 60 -9.12 -17.18 1.55
N ARG A 61 -8.81 -16.30 0.59
CA ARG A 61 -9.14 -16.46 -0.85
C ARG A 61 -8.25 -17.46 -1.59
N PHE A 62 -7.12 -17.86 -1.02
CA PHE A 62 -6.22 -18.80 -1.69
C PHE A 62 -6.85 -20.19 -1.79
N THR A 63 -6.88 -20.74 -3.00
CA THR A 63 -7.29 -22.12 -3.28
C THR A 63 -6.19 -22.80 -4.05
N TYR A 64 -5.73 -23.96 -3.56
CA TYR A 64 -4.69 -24.71 -4.23
C TYR A 64 -5.24 -25.38 -5.50
N GLN A 65 -4.75 -24.97 -6.66
CA GLN A 65 -5.11 -25.49 -7.98
C GLN A 65 -3.86 -25.85 -8.79
N GLY A 66 -2.81 -26.34 -8.12
CA GLY A 66 -1.51 -26.66 -8.72
C GLY A 66 -0.49 -25.51 -8.73
N LYS A 67 -0.90 -24.28 -8.36
CA LYS A 67 0.02 -23.16 -8.10
C LYS A 67 0.26 -22.99 -6.60
N SER A 68 1.53 -22.78 -6.23
CA SER A 68 1.91 -22.57 -4.84
C SER A 68 1.44 -21.21 -4.31
N PHE A 69 1.25 -21.13 -3.00
CA PHE A 69 0.90 -19.89 -2.31
C PHE A 69 1.99 -18.83 -2.52
N SER A 70 3.28 -19.19 -2.54
CA SER A 70 4.35 -18.21 -2.77
C SER A 70 4.24 -17.52 -4.14
N SER A 71 3.86 -18.27 -5.18
CA SER A 71 3.63 -17.72 -6.52
C SER A 71 2.39 -16.82 -6.57
N TYR A 72 1.31 -17.26 -5.92
CA TYR A 72 0.09 -16.47 -5.75
C TYR A 72 0.37 -15.15 -4.99
N LEU A 73 1.03 -15.24 -3.84
CA LEU A 73 1.39 -14.10 -2.99
C LEU A 73 2.29 -13.12 -3.74
N SER A 74 3.31 -13.60 -4.45
CA SER A 74 4.18 -12.73 -5.26
C SER A 74 3.40 -11.95 -6.31
N SER A 75 2.41 -12.58 -6.94
CA SER A 75 1.53 -11.92 -7.91
C SER A 75 0.65 -10.86 -7.24
N CYS A 76 0.09 -11.18 -6.06
CA CYS A 76 -0.67 -10.22 -5.27
C CYS A 76 0.18 -9.01 -4.85
N ILE A 77 1.40 -9.24 -4.36
CA ILE A 77 2.32 -8.17 -3.93
C ILE A 77 2.63 -7.25 -5.12
N ARG A 78 3.03 -7.79 -6.27
CA ARG A 78 3.31 -6.99 -7.47
C ARG A 78 2.13 -6.12 -7.88
N PHE A 79 0.92 -6.71 -7.92
CA PHE A 79 -0.29 -5.95 -8.24
C PHE A 79 -0.53 -4.82 -7.23
N GLN A 80 -0.39 -5.09 -5.93
CA GLN A 80 -0.56 -4.08 -4.90
C GLN A 80 0.51 -2.99 -4.94
N MET A 81 1.76 -3.31 -5.31
CA MET A 81 2.81 -2.30 -5.49
C MET A 81 2.42 -1.31 -6.59
N ILE A 82 1.89 -1.80 -7.72
CA ILE A 82 1.40 -0.94 -8.80
C ILE A 82 0.23 -0.07 -8.31
N CYS A 83 -0.72 -0.65 -7.58
CA CYS A 83 -1.84 0.10 -7.00
C CYS A 83 -1.37 1.19 -6.02
N PHE A 84 -0.41 0.86 -5.15
CA PHE A 84 0.15 1.77 -4.17
C PHE A 84 0.84 2.96 -4.84
N GLN A 85 1.70 2.71 -5.83
CA GLN A 85 2.38 3.78 -6.57
C GLN A 85 1.38 4.69 -7.29
N ARG A 86 0.35 4.12 -7.93
CA ARG A 86 -0.72 4.91 -8.56
C ARG A 86 -1.49 5.75 -7.55
N GLN A 87 -1.73 5.22 -6.36
CA GLN A 87 -2.39 5.97 -5.29
C GLN A 87 -1.50 7.11 -4.77
N ALA A 88 -0.20 6.88 -4.62
CA ALA A 88 0.76 7.90 -4.21
C ALA A 88 0.85 9.05 -5.22
N ILE A 89 0.87 8.74 -6.52
CA ILE A 89 0.84 9.75 -7.59
C ILE A 89 -0.44 10.59 -7.50
N LYS A 90 -1.61 9.94 -7.43
CA LYS A 90 -2.89 10.66 -7.31
C LYS A 90 -2.97 11.52 -6.05
N ALA A 91 -2.48 11.02 -4.92
CA ALA A 91 -2.47 11.76 -3.66
C ALA A 91 -1.52 12.97 -3.71
N ARG A 92 -0.44 12.88 -4.51
CA ARG A 92 0.46 14.00 -4.75
C ARG A 92 -0.18 15.03 -5.68
N GLU A 93 -0.75 14.60 -6.81
CA GLU A 93 -1.48 15.47 -7.74
C GLU A 93 -2.62 16.23 -7.03
N HIS A 94 -3.38 15.53 -6.18
CA HIS A 94 -4.44 16.15 -5.39
C HIS A 94 -3.91 17.19 -4.40
N ARG A 95 -2.81 16.89 -3.70
CA ARG A 95 -2.15 17.86 -2.80
C ARG A 95 -1.65 19.09 -3.54
N GLU A 96 -1.02 18.91 -4.71
CA GLU A 96 -0.55 20.02 -5.55
C GLU A 96 -1.72 20.90 -6.04
N CYS A 97 -2.89 20.32 -6.32
CA CYS A 97 -4.10 21.07 -6.66
C CYS A 97 -4.61 21.93 -5.49
N LEU A 98 -4.70 21.34 -4.29
CA LEU A 98 -5.16 22.03 -3.08
C LEU A 98 -4.25 23.22 -2.74
N CYS A 99 -2.93 23.06 -2.80
CA CYS A 99 -2.00 24.16 -2.55
C CYS A 99 -2.22 25.35 -3.52
N ARG A 100 -2.48 25.07 -4.81
CA ARG A 100 -2.75 26.12 -5.80
C ARG A 100 -4.06 26.86 -5.53
N GLU A 101 -5.08 26.14 -5.08
CA GLU A 101 -6.36 26.73 -4.70
C GLU A 101 -6.21 27.62 -3.45
N GLU A 102 -5.44 27.18 -2.46
CA GLU A 102 -5.12 27.97 -1.26
C GLU A 102 -4.31 29.23 -1.58
N GLU A 103 -3.30 29.13 -2.45
CA GLU A 103 -2.51 30.27 -2.93
C GLU A 103 -3.38 31.30 -3.67
N ALA A 104 -4.21 30.84 -4.62
CA ALA A 104 -5.12 31.71 -5.37
C ALA A 104 -6.13 32.42 -4.44
N ALA A 105 -6.67 31.72 -3.44
CA ALA A 105 -7.56 32.31 -2.46
C ALA A 105 -6.86 33.36 -1.59
N ALA A 106 -5.61 33.12 -1.19
CA ALA A 106 -4.81 34.07 -0.41
C ALA A 106 -4.48 35.34 -1.21
N GLU A 107 -4.16 35.20 -2.50
CA GLU A 107 -3.94 36.33 -3.41
C GLU A 107 -5.20 37.17 -3.60
N GLU A 108 -6.36 36.53 -3.78
CA GLU A 108 -7.65 37.21 -3.94
C GLU A 108 -8.04 37.99 -2.67
N ILE A 109 -7.83 37.41 -1.48
CA ILE A 109 -8.06 38.09 -0.20
C ILE A 109 -7.15 39.32 -0.09
N THR A 110 -5.86 39.17 -0.39
CA THR A 110 -4.87 40.26 -0.30
C THR A 110 -5.21 41.39 -1.26
N TYR A 111 -5.56 41.06 -2.50
CA TYR A 111 -6.00 42.02 -3.51
C TYR A 111 -7.24 42.80 -3.07
N ASN A 112 -8.26 42.10 -2.55
CA ASN A 112 -9.49 42.71 -2.08
C ASN A 112 -9.28 43.61 -0.85
N TYR A 113 -8.35 43.24 0.03
CA TYR A 113 -7.98 44.07 1.18
C TYR A 113 -7.31 45.37 0.74
N SER A 114 -6.32 45.30 -0.15
CA SER A 114 -5.63 46.45 -0.74
C SER A 114 -6.60 47.42 -1.44
N LYS A 115 -7.54 46.88 -2.22
CA LYS A 115 -8.58 47.67 -2.92
C LYS A 115 -9.57 48.37 -1.98
N LYS A 116 -9.83 47.80 -0.80
CA LYS A 116 -10.69 48.43 0.21
C LYS A 116 -9.97 49.56 0.95
N THR A 117 -8.66 49.46 1.18
CA THR A 117 -7.85 50.49 1.85
C THR A 117 -7.50 51.70 0.98
N LEU A 118 -7.58 51.59 -0.36
CA LEU A 118 -7.30 52.67 -1.31
C LEU A 118 -8.52 53.54 -1.68
N LYS A 119 -9.69 53.31 -1.05
CA LYS A 119 -10.86 54.19 -1.18
C LYS A 119 -10.82 55.27 -0.08
N PHE A 120 -10.10 56.36 -0.35
CA PHE A 120 -10.22 57.64 0.36
C PHE A 120 -10.53 58.74 -0.66
#